data_AF-A0A4V4IYT2-F1
#
_entry.id   AF-A0A4V4IYT2-F1
#
_cell.length_a   1.000
_cell.length_b   1.000
_cell.length_c   1.000
_cell.angle_alpha   90.00
_cell.angle_beta   90.00
_cell.angle_gamma   90.00
#
_symmetry.space_group_name_H-M   'P 1'
#
loop_
_entity.id
_entity.type
_entity.pdbx_description
1 polymer ?
#
loop_
_entity_poly.entity_id
_entity_poly.type
_entity_poly.pdbx_seq_one_letter_code
_entity_poly.pdbx_strand_id
1 'polypeptide(L)'
;MSGELPTDTHKPENPSEKPMQLKTDIITVDLKRMATDLNYGKQLSQGKGFRIYNEAFTKILGSDPSITQVQSREYQFAHEAGVYIKSTNRVYFTANFQTCDPIALYSVDASTLEVSDDDFSGVVQANGACNYKDKILYCCQGSKTSPSALVLVDPSTSTSKALLSNFQGRAFNSINDVIIHHANEDIWFTDPTYGYEQAFRPTPDLPSQIYRYKPSTGEVWRRA
;
A
#
# COMPACT_ATOMS: atom_id res chain seq x y z
N MET A 1 4.63 16.10 14.27
CA MET A 1 4.37 16.71 12.96
C MET A 1 2.95 17.22 12.99
N SER A 2 2.72 18.50 12.71
CA SER A 2 1.37 19.08 12.61
C SER A 2 0.61 18.35 11.51
N GLY A 3 -0.42 17.59 11.87
CA GLY A 3 -1.16 16.71 10.96
C GLY A 3 -2.15 17.44 10.04
N GLU A 4 -1.84 18.65 9.58
CA GLU A 4 -2.64 19.28 8.52
C GLU A 4 -2.15 18.79 7.16
N LEU A 5 -3.05 18.22 6.37
CA LEU A 5 -2.78 17.82 4.99
C LEU A 5 -2.33 19.04 4.18
N PRO A 6 -1.37 18.89 3.25
CA PRO A 6 -1.05 19.94 2.30
C PRO A 6 -2.31 20.40 1.58
N THR A 7 -2.46 21.70 1.42
CA THR A 7 -3.56 22.30 0.65
C THR A 7 -3.32 22.30 -0.86
N ASP A 8 -2.15 21.82 -1.29
CA ASP A 8 -1.79 21.78 -2.70
C ASP A 8 -2.46 20.59 -3.39
N THR A 9 -3.35 20.90 -4.32
CA THR A 9 -4.08 19.92 -5.12
C THR A 9 -3.29 19.47 -6.35
N HIS A 10 -2.15 20.12 -6.65
CA HIS A 10 -1.30 19.73 -7.78
C HIS A 10 -0.33 18.62 -7.41
N LYS A 11 -0.38 17.51 -8.15
CA LYS A 11 0.71 16.54 -8.21
C LYS A 11 1.93 17.28 -8.77
N PRO A 12 3.08 17.31 -8.09
CA PRO A 12 4.26 17.98 -8.62
C PRO A 12 4.68 17.32 -9.95
N GLU A 13 4.75 18.10 -11.02
CA GLU A 13 5.30 17.66 -12.30
C GLU A 13 6.77 17.33 -12.10
N ASN A 14 7.15 16.06 -12.31
CA ASN A 14 8.56 15.68 -12.36
C ASN A 14 8.78 14.68 -13.48
N PRO A 15 9.76 14.91 -14.37
CA PRO A 15 10.09 13.98 -15.42
C PRO A 15 10.52 12.66 -14.79
N SER A 16 9.98 11.55 -15.30
CA SER A 16 10.43 10.21 -14.91
C SER A 16 11.93 10.09 -15.17
N GLU A 17 12.72 9.97 -14.11
CA GLU A 17 14.10 9.52 -14.24
C GLU A 17 14.09 8.10 -14.82
N LYS A 18 15.06 7.79 -15.69
CA LYS A 18 15.17 6.43 -16.23
C LYS A 18 15.48 5.46 -15.08
N PRO A 19 14.90 4.24 -15.11
CA PRO A 19 15.24 3.21 -14.14
C PRO A 19 16.74 2.98 -14.05
N MET A 20 17.24 2.89 -12.82
CA MET A 20 18.66 2.76 -12.52
C MET A 20 18.93 1.48 -11.74
N GLN A 21 19.78 0.63 -12.28
CA GLN A 21 20.30 -0.53 -11.55
C GLN A 21 21.16 -0.05 -10.39
N LEU A 22 20.81 -0.46 -9.17
CA LEU A 22 21.57 -0.10 -7.98
C LEU A 22 22.74 -1.06 -7.81
N LYS A 23 23.90 -0.51 -7.41
CA LYS A 23 24.97 -1.34 -6.84
C LYS A 23 24.44 -1.95 -5.54
N THR A 24 24.46 -3.27 -5.47
CA THR A 24 23.97 -4.02 -4.30
C THR A 24 25.04 -4.94 -3.76
N ASP A 25 25.05 -5.07 -2.44
CA ASP A 25 25.91 -6.05 -1.75
C ASP A 25 25.08 -7.27 -1.35
N ILE A 26 25.67 -8.46 -1.48
CA ILE A 26 25.11 -9.71 -0.98
C ILE A 26 25.98 -10.16 0.19
N ILE A 27 25.42 -10.09 1.40
CA ILE A 27 26.16 -10.35 2.63
C ILE A 27 25.53 -11.54 3.33
N THR A 28 26.30 -12.62 3.50
CA THR A 28 25.93 -13.70 4.41
C THR A 28 26.21 -13.27 5.85
N VAL A 29 25.18 -13.33 6.70
CA VAL A 29 25.25 -12.82 8.06
C VAL A 29 25.84 -13.87 8.98
N ASP A 30 26.91 -13.51 9.70
CA ASP A 30 27.41 -14.30 10.82
C ASP A 30 26.51 -14.06 12.04
N LEU A 31 25.55 -14.96 12.26
CA LEU A 31 24.60 -14.84 13.37
C LEU A 31 25.28 -14.87 14.74
N LYS A 32 26.38 -15.61 14.90
CA LYS A 32 27.10 -15.68 16.19
C LYS A 32 27.75 -14.35 16.49
N ARG A 33 28.44 -13.76 15.50
CA ARG A 33 29.02 -12.43 15.65
C ARG A 33 27.96 -11.36 15.84
N MET A 34 26.86 -11.40 15.08
CA MET A 34 25.76 -10.45 15.21
C MET A 34 25.16 -10.43 16.62
N ALA A 35 25.07 -11.58 17.27
CA ALA A 35 24.56 -11.66 18.64
C ALA A 35 25.47 -10.99 19.68
N THR A 36 26.76 -10.80 19.39
CA THR A 36 27.75 -10.32 20.38
C THR A 36 28.49 -9.03 19.99
N ASP A 37 28.42 -8.60 18.73
CA ASP A 37 29.09 -7.42 18.19
C ASP A 37 28.05 -6.43 17.64
N LEU A 38 27.70 -5.44 18.46
CA LEU A 38 26.75 -4.38 18.09
C LEU A 38 27.19 -3.58 16.86
N ASN A 39 28.50 -3.40 16.67
CA ASN A 39 29.02 -2.63 15.55
C ASN A 39 28.86 -3.41 14.24
N TYR A 40 29.09 -4.72 14.26
CA TYR A 40 28.77 -5.58 13.13
C TYR A 40 27.27 -5.53 12.79
N GLY A 41 26.38 -5.64 13.79
CA GLY A 41 24.93 -5.51 13.59
C GLY A 41 24.53 -4.17 12.96
N LYS A 42 25.10 -3.05 13.44
CA LYS A 42 24.87 -1.72 12.86
C LYS A 42 25.35 -1.62 11.42
N GLN A 43 26.51 -2.18 11.08
CA GLN A 43 27.03 -2.19 9.71
C GLN A 43 26.11 -2.94 8.74
N LEU A 44 25.49 -4.04 9.17
CA LEU A 44 24.56 -4.80 8.31
C LEU A 44 23.32 -4.00 7.90
N SER A 45 22.90 -3.02 8.71
CA SER A 45 21.79 -2.12 8.38
C SER A 45 22.17 -1.00 7.38
N GLN A 46 23.46 -0.81 7.13
CA GLN A 46 23.97 0.19 6.19
C GLN A 46 24.11 -0.42 4.79
N GLY A 47 23.91 0.41 3.76
CA GLY A 47 24.04 0.00 2.35
C GLY A 47 22.77 -0.60 1.73
N LYS A 48 22.82 -0.82 0.41
CA LYS A 48 21.72 -1.38 -0.40
C LYS A 48 22.06 -2.83 -0.78
N GLY A 49 21.09 -3.73 -0.68
CA GLY A 49 21.28 -5.14 -1.08
C GLY A 49 20.72 -6.14 -0.08
N PHE A 50 21.14 -7.39 -0.24
CA PHE A 50 20.54 -8.56 0.38
C PHE A 50 21.39 -9.09 1.52
N ARG A 51 20.77 -9.31 2.68
CA ARG A 51 21.41 -9.86 3.88
C ARG A 51 20.85 -11.26 4.11
N ILE A 52 21.71 -12.27 4.02
CA ILE A 52 21.32 -13.68 4.11
C ILE A 52 21.51 -14.13 5.56
N TYR A 53 20.41 -14.11 6.32
CA TYR A 53 20.36 -14.64 7.69
C TYR A 53 20.14 -16.15 7.75
N ASN A 54 19.60 -16.71 6.66
CA ASN A 54 19.35 -18.14 6.51
C ASN A 54 19.66 -18.54 5.06
N GLU A 55 20.39 -19.64 4.88
CA GLU A 55 20.80 -20.14 3.57
C GLU A 55 19.62 -20.39 2.63
N ALA A 56 18.44 -20.76 3.15
CA ALA A 56 17.24 -20.96 2.35
C ALA A 56 16.82 -19.70 1.56
N PHE A 57 17.20 -18.49 2.01
CA PHE A 57 16.93 -17.25 1.29
C PHE A 57 17.66 -17.17 -0.06
N THR A 58 18.82 -17.83 -0.19
CA THR A 58 19.55 -17.88 -1.47
C THR A 58 18.73 -18.55 -2.59
N LYS A 59 17.85 -19.49 -2.23
CA LYS A 59 16.94 -20.15 -3.19
C LYS A 59 15.88 -19.20 -3.73
N ILE A 60 15.54 -18.14 -2.98
CA ILE A 60 14.58 -17.11 -3.39
C ILE A 60 15.27 -16.04 -4.25
N LEU A 61 16.49 -15.65 -3.89
CA LEU A 61 17.27 -14.64 -4.60
C LEU A 61 17.67 -15.07 -6.02
N GLY A 62 17.91 -16.36 -6.23
CA GLY A 62 18.48 -16.86 -7.48
C GLY A 62 19.98 -16.58 -7.59
N SER A 63 20.54 -16.74 -8.79
CA SER A 63 21.99 -16.68 -9.02
C SER A 63 22.56 -15.27 -9.17
N ASP A 64 21.74 -14.29 -9.54
CA ASP A 64 22.16 -12.91 -9.82
C ASP A 64 21.09 -11.91 -9.34
N PRO A 65 20.87 -11.79 -8.02
CA PRO A 65 19.84 -10.92 -7.49
C PRO A 65 20.25 -9.46 -7.61
N SER A 66 19.30 -8.61 -7.98
CA SER A 66 19.57 -7.22 -8.25
C SER A 66 18.41 -6.33 -7.79
N ILE A 67 18.69 -5.05 -7.55
CA ILE A 67 17.67 -4.05 -7.20
C ILE A 67 17.73 -2.93 -8.23
N THR A 68 16.60 -2.64 -8.86
CA THR A 68 16.44 -1.52 -9.79
C THR A 68 15.57 -0.46 -9.15
N GLN A 69 16.10 0.76 -9.06
CA GLN A 69 15.31 1.92 -8.71
C GLN A 69 14.52 2.35 -9.94
N VAL A 70 13.21 2.14 -9.93
CA VAL A 70 12.33 2.49 -11.05
C VAL A 70 12.22 4.02 -11.20
N GLN A 71 11.98 4.71 -10.09
CA GLN A 71 11.84 6.16 -10.06
C GLN A 71 12.29 6.72 -8.71
N SER A 72 12.79 7.95 -8.71
CA SER A 72 13.04 8.77 -7.53
C SER A 72 12.36 10.12 -7.70
N ARG A 73 11.94 10.73 -6.58
CA ARG A 73 11.33 12.07 -6.55
C ARG A 73 11.81 12.80 -5.30
N GLU A 74 11.77 14.13 -5.33
CA GLU A 74 12.10 15.01 -4.19
C GLU A 74 11.02 15.01 -3.08
N TYR A 75 9.95 14.23 -3.25
CA TYR A 75 8.88 14.02 -2.29
C TYR A 75 8.52 12.54 -2.19
N GLN A 76 7.86 12.16 -1.10
CA GLN A 76 7.44 10.78 -0.87
C GLN A 76 6.16 10.48 -1.67
N PHE A 77 6.22 9.50 -2.57
CA PHE A 77 5.14 9.21 -3.52
C PHE A 77 4.85 7.70 -3.69
N ALA A 78 5.70 6.85 -3.13
CA ALA A 78 5.55 5.40 -3.16
C ALA A 78 5.67 4.91 -1.71
N HIS A 79 4.53 4.59 -1.09
CA HIS A 79 4.48 4.30 0.34
C HIS A 79 3.75 3.02 0.68
N GLU A 80 2.54 2.87 0.14
CA GLU A 80 1.59 1.85 0.56
C GLU A 80 1.05 1.09 -0.64
N ALA A 81 0.40 -0.02 -0.33
CA ALA A 81 -0.05 -1.01 -1.30
C ALA A 81 1.11 -1.54 -2.18
N GLY A 82 0.76 -2.17 -3.30
CA GLY A 82 1.68 -2.93 -4.15
C GLY A 82 0.93 -4.08 -4.82
N VAL A 83 -0.03 -3.73 -5.68
CA VAL A 83 -0.99 -4.69 -6.24
C VAL A 83 -0.70 -4.93 -7.71
N TYR A 84 -0.24 -6.14 -8.03
CA TYR A 84 -0.11 -6.55 -9.43
C TYR A 84 -1.46 -6.96 -10.03
N ILE A 85 -1.78 -6.40 -11.21
CA ILE A 85 -2.94 -6.74 -12.03
C ILE A 85 -2.45 -7.29 -13.37
N LYS A 86 -2.91 -8.50 -13.72
CA LYS A 86 -2.41 -9.24 -14.86
C LYS A 86 -2.93 -8.68 -16.19
N SER A 87 -4.21 -8.31 -16.25
CA SER A 87 -4.83 -7.75 -17.47
C SER A 87 -4.17 -6.47 -17.97
N THR A 88 -3.69 -5.62 -17.07
CA THR A 88 -2.96 -4.40 -17.43
C THR A 88 -1.45 -4.59 -17.42
N ASN A 89 -0.94 -5.67 -16.81
CA ASN A 89 0.49 -5.92 -16.57
C ASN A 89 1.14 -4.80 -15.75
N ARG A 90 0.43 -4.29 -14.74
CA ARG A 90 0.89 -3.16 -13.92
C ARG A 90 0.83 -3.48 -12.44
N VAL A 91 1.73 -2.86 -11.67
CA VAL A 91 1.68 -2.82 -10.21
C VAL A 91 1.14 -1.46 -9.79
N TYR A 92 0.03 -1.44 -9.05
CA TYR A 92 -0.61 -0.23 -8.53
C TYR A 92 -0.21 0.00 -7.06
N PHE A 93 0.03 1.24 -6.70
CA PHE A 93 0.46 1.64 -5.37
C PHE A 93 -0.06 3.02 -5.00
N THR A 94 -0.05 3.34 -3.71
CA THR A 94 -0.55 4.62 -3.19
C THR A 94 0.59 5.46 -2.63
N ALA A 95 0.47 6.77 -2.78
CA ALA A 95 1.45 7.70 -2.25
C ALA A 95 1.46 7.76 -0.73
N ASN A 96 0.30 7.49 -0.11
CA ASN A 96 -0.13 7.68 1.28
C ASN A 96 0.88 8.33 2.24
N PHE A 97 1.40 9.46 1.80
CA PHE A 97 2.09 10.45 2.58
C PHE A 97 1.27 11.71 2.39
N GLN A 98 1.31 12.58 3.40
CA GLN A 98 0.69 13.89 3.35
C GLN A 98 1.50 14.81 2.41
N THR A 99 1.72 14.41 1.16
CA THR A 99 2.41 15.16 0.12
C THR A 99 1.43 15.81 -0.86
N CYS A 100 0.21 15.29 -0.96
CA CYS A 100 -0.90 15.89 -1.72
C CYS A 100 -2.26 15.47 -1.12
N ASP A 101 -3.32 16.22 -1.44
CA ASP A 101 -4.71 15.93 -1.05
C ASP A 101 -5.64 15.97 -2.28
N PRO A 102 -6.29 14.85 -2.68
CA PRO A 102 -6.24 13.52 -2.06
C PRO A 102 -4.92 12.79 -2.35
N ILE A 103 -4.63 11.75 -1.55
CA ILE A 103 -3.50 10.84 -1.75
C ILE A 103 -3.47 10.36 -3.21
N ALA A 104 -2.34 10.59 -3.88
CA ALA A 104 -2.15 10.21 -5.26
C ALA A 104 -2.07 8.68 -5.44
N LEU A 105 -2.61 8.24 -6.58
CA LEU A 105 -2.52 6.87 -7.07
C LEU A 105 -1.51 6.81 -8.22
N TYR A 106 -0.74 5.74 -8.25
CA TYR A 106 0.25 5.50 -9.29
C TYR A 106 0.27 4.03 -9.67
N SER A 107 0.82 3.76 -10.86
CA SER A 107 1.13 2.41 -11.28
C SER A 107 2.42 2.37 -12.06
N VAL A 108 3.06 1.21 -12.09
CA VAL A 108 4.24 0.92 -12.90
C VAL A 108 3.96 -0.26 -13.82
N ASP A 109 4.29 -0.13 -15.10
CA ASP A 109 4.29 -1.25 -16.04
C ASP A 109 5.37 -2.26 -15.66
N ALA A 110 4.99 -3.54 -15.50
CA ALA A 110 5.91 -4.57 -15.04
C ALA A 110 6.98 -4.96 -16.08
N SER A 111 6.81 -4.56 -17.34
CA SER A 111 7.74 -4.84 -18.43
C SER A 111 8.57 -3.63 -18.84
N THR A 112 7.94 -2.46 -18.97
CA THR A 112 8.63 -1.24 -19.42
C THR A 112 9.17 -0.40 -18.26
N LEU A 113 8.71 -0.66 -17.03
CA LEU A 113 8.97 0.15 -15.84
C LEU A 113 8.45 1.60 -15.95
N GLU A 114 7.53 1.85 -16.89
CA GLU A 114 6.89 3.14 -17.07
C GLU A 114 5.90 3.41 -15.93
N VAL A 115 6.10 4.51 -15.21
CA VAL A 115 5.22 4.96 -14.15
C VAL A 115 4.13 5.86 -14.73
N SER A 116 2.89 5.66 -14.28
CA SER A 116 1.73 6.49 -14.66
C SER A 116 1.05 7.04 -13.42
N ASP A 117 0.48 8.23 -13.59
CA ASP A 117 -0.37 8.89 -12.61
C ASP A 117 -1.80 8.43 -12.83
N ASP A 118 -2.33 7.67 -11.87
CA ASP A 118 -3.69 7.16 -11.95
C ASP A 118 -4.68 8.11 -11.25
N ASP A 119 -5.92 8.06 -11.71
CA ASP A 119 -7.07 8.71 -11.08
C ASP A 119 -8.30 7.83 -11.28
N PHE A 120 -8.92 7.44 -10.16
CA PHE A 120 -10.09 6.57 -10.15
C PHE A 120 -11.18 7.22 -9.29
N SER A 121 -12.33 7.45 -9.91
CA SER A 121 -13.48 8.06 -9.23
C SER A 121 -13.85 7.30 -7.96
N GLY A 122 -14.14 8.01 -6.87
CA GLY A 122 -14.54 7.43 -5.59
C GLY A 122 -13.42 6.79 -4.76
N VAL A 123 -12.18 6.81 -5.24
CA VAL A 123 -11.00 6.40 -4.47
C VAL A 123 -10.45 7.60 -3.71
N VAL A 124 -10.79 7.71 -2.42
CA VAL A 124 -10.48 8.89 -1.58
C VAL A 124 -9.57 8.48 -0.43
N GLN A 125 -8.42 9.16 -0.32
CA GLN A 125 -7.38 8.86 0.67
C GLN A 125 -7.05 7.36 0.73
N ALA A 126 -6.69 6.79 -0.41
CA ALA A 126 -6.39 5.36 -0.49
C ALA A 126 -5.09 5.02 0.25
N ASN A 127 -5.12 3.91 0.97
CA ASN A 127 -4.00 3.41 1.75
C ASN A 127 -3.54 2.06 1.16
N GLY A 128 -3.77 0.94 1.85
CA GLY A 128 -3.54 -0.40 1.33
C GLY A 128 -4.54 -0.80 0.25
N ALA A 129 -4.22 -1.92 -0.42
CA ALA A 129 -5.08 -2.53 -1.42
C ALA A 129 -4.66 -3.98 -1.66
N CYS A 130 -5.55 -4.78 -2.24
CA CYS A 130 -5.20 -6.11 -2.75
C CYS A 130 -5.80 -6.40 -4.12
N ASN A 131 -5.28 -7.44 -4.78
CA ASN A 131 -5.90 -7.97 -5.99
C ASN A 131 -7.20 -8.70 -5.60
N TYR A 132 -8.30 -8.38 -6.27
CA TYR A 132 -9.55 -9.12 -6.17
C TYR A 132 -10.16 -9.34 -7.55
N LYS A 133 -10.01 -10.55 -8.10
CA LYS A 133 -10.53 -10.93 -9.43
C LYS A 133 -9.96 -10.06 -10.56
N ASP A 134 -8.65 -9.89 -10.54
CA ASP A 134 -7.88 -9.08 -11.52
C ASP A 134 -8.32 -7.61 -11.56
N LYS A 135 -8.80 -7.13 -10.41
CA LYS A 135 -9.16 -5.75 -10.11
C LYS A 135 -8.47 -5.33 -8.81
N ILE A 136 -8.50 -4.04 -8.52
CA ILE A 136 -7.85 -3.48 -7.33
C ILE A 136 -8.92 -3.20 -6.28
N LEU A 137 -8.81 -3.80 -5.11
CA LEU A 137 -9.66 -3.49 -3.97
C LEU A 137 -8.92 -2.52 -3.06
N TYR A 138 -9.22 -1.23 -3.17
CA TYR A 138 -8.60 -0.17 -2.37
C TYR A 138 -9.26 -0.04 -0.99
N CYS A 139 -8.42 0.15 0.03
CA CYS A 139 -8.79 0.68 1.32
C CYS A 139 -8.84 2.21 1.24
N CYS A 140 -10.04 2.78 1.05
CA CYS A 140 -10.24 4.22 1.05
C CYS A 140 -10.46 4.69 2.49
N GLN A 141 -9.56 5.53 3.01
CA GLN A 141 -9.67 6.05 4.37
C GLN A 141 -10.79 7.09 4.49
N GLY A 142 -11.21 7.69 3.37
CA GLY A 142 -12.27 8.70 3.33
C GLY A 142 -11.78 10.08 3.76
N SER A 143 -12.71 10.99 4.04
CA SER A 143 -12.42 12.37 4.43
C SER A 143 -13.42 12.86 5.49
N LYS A 144 -13.46 14.16 5.78
CA LYS A 144 -14.53 14.76 6.62
C LYS A 144 -15.92 14.68 5.98
N THR A 145 -16.00 14.51 4.66
CA THR A 145 -17.25 14.51 3.88
C THR A 145 -17.53 13.18 3.16
N SER A 146 -16.52 12.33 3.00
CA SER A 146 -16.63 11.00 2.38
C SER A 146 -16.39 9.90 3.42
N PRO A 147 -17.21 8.83 3.44
CA PRO A 147 -16.98 7.71 4.36
C PRO A 147 -15.70 6.94 4.01
N SER A 148 -15.11 6.27 5.00
CA SER A 148 -14.12 5.23 4.73
C SER A 148 -14.81 4.01 4.10
N ALA A 149 -14.18 3.40 3.11
CA ALA A 149 -14.80 2.35 2.31
C ALA A 149 -13.79 1.37 1.70
N LEU A 150 -14.28 0.18 1.37
CA LEU A 150 -13.63 -0.71 0.41
C LEU A 150 -14.16 -0.39 -0.99
N VAL A 151 -13.29 0.03 -1.91
CA VAL A 151 -13.66 0.40 -3.28
C VAL A 151 -12.97 -0.52 -4.27
N LEU A 152 -13.75 -1.25 -5.07
CA LEU A 152 -13.26 -2.11 -6.13
C LEU A 152 -13.13 -1.31 -7.43
N VAL A 153 -11.94 -1.30 -8.01
CA VAL A 153 -11.60 -0.60 -9.25
C VAL A 153 -11.21 -1.60 -10.32
N ASP A 154 -11.84 -1.50 -11.49
CA ASP A 154 -11.38 -2.14 -12.71
C ASP A 154 -10.50 -1.16 -13.49
N PRO A 155 -9.16 -1.36 -13.50
CA PRO A 155 -8.26 -0.42 -14.14
C PRO A 155 -8.29 -0.47 -15.67
N SER A 156 -8.85 -1.53 -16.28
CA SER A 156 -8.99 -1.62 -17.74
C SER A 156 -10.15 -0.78 -18.27
N THR A 157 -11.14 -0.51 -17.42
CA THR A 157 -12.33 0.29 -17.78
C THR A 157 -12.43 1.60 -17.00
N SER A 158 -11.51 1.84 -16.07
CA SER A 158 -11.53 2.95 -15.11
C SER A 158 -12.85 3.07 -14.32
N THR A 159 -13.54 1.94 -14.14
CA THR A 159 -14.79 1.89 -13.36
C THR A 159 -14.51 1.54 -11.91
N SER A 160 -15.29 2.12 -11.00
CA SER A 160 -15.16 1.88 -9.57
C SER A 160 -16.51 1.59 -8.92
N LYS A 161 -16.50 0.82 -7.83
CA LYS A 161 -17.68 0.50 -7.04
C LYS A 161 -17.32 0.32 -5.57
N ALA A 162 -17.99 1.07 -4.69
CA ALA A 162 -17.94 0.81 -3.26
C ALA A 162 -18.59 -0.55 -2.93
N LEU A 163 -17.86 -1.41 -2.23
CA LEU A 163 -18.37 -2.70 -1.77
C LEU A 163 -18.89 -2.65 -0.33
N LEU A 164 -18.33 -1.76 0.48
CA LEU A 164 -18.61 -1.64 1.91
C LEU A 164 -18.16 -0.25 2.40
N SER A 165 -18.94 0.41 3.27
CA SER A 165 -18.61 1.74 3.81
C SER A 165 -19.02 2.00 5.27
N ASN A 166 -19.71 1.05 5.90
CA ASN A 166 -20.11 1.16 7.31
C ASN A 166 -20.26 -0.22 7.96
N PHE A 167 -20.27 -0.25 9.28
CA PHE A 167 -20.63 -1.41 10.08
C PHE A 167 -21.88 -1.09 10.92
N GLN A 168 -23.00 -1.72 10.57
CA GLN A 168 -24.28 -1.54 11.26
C GLN A 168 -24.71 -0.07 11.37
N GLY A 169 -24.47 0.72 10.32
CA GLY A 169 -24.79 2.15 10.26
C GLY A 169 -23.73 3.08 10.87
N ARG A 170 -22.64 2.55 11.46
CA ARG A 170 -21.51 3.35 11.96
C ARG A 170 -20.42 3.45 10.91
N ALA A 171 -19.85 4.63 10.74
CA ALA A 171 -18.75 4.82 9.81
C ALA A 171 -17.51 4.05 10.29
N PHE A 172 -16.78 3.43 9.37
CA PHE A 172 -15.43 2.95 9.65
C PHE A 172 -14.52 4.15 9.95
N ASN A 173 -13.50 3.91 10.76
CA ASN A 173 -12.54 4.92 11.17
C ASN A 173 -11.73 5.42 9.97
N SER A 174 -10.88 4.54 9.45
CA SER A 174 -10.01 4.75 8.28
C SER A 174 -9.40 3.41 7.86
N ILE A 175 -10.16 2.62 7.09
CA ILE A 175 -9.75 1.30 6.61
C ILE A 175 -8.34 1.38 6.01
N ASN A 176 -7.45 0.48 6.43
CA ASN A 176 -6.02 0.59 6.13
C ASN A 176 -5.53 -0.50 5.18
N ASP A 177 -5.64 -1.76 5.54
CA ASP A 177 -5.16 -2.88 4.70
C ASP A 177 -6.20 -3.99 4.58
N VAL A 178 -6.15 -4.75 3.47
CA VAL A 178 -7.17 -5.72 3.07
C VAL A 178 -6.56 -6.93 2.38
N ILE A 179 -7.13 -8.10 2.64
CA ILE A 179 -6.81 -9.35 1.94
C ILE A 179 -8.07 -10.14 1.60
N ILE A 180 -7.95 -11.02 0.60
CA ILE A 180 -9.00 -11.97 0.22
C ILE A 180 -8.65 -13.36 0.74
N HIS A 181 -9.58 -13.99 1.45
CA HIS A 181 -9.44 -15.40 1.81
C HIS A 181 -9.82 -16.28 0.61
N HIS A 182 -8.82 -16.73 -0.16
CA HIS A 182 -9.00 -17.40 -1.45
C HIS A 182 -9.89 -18.65 -1.46
N ALA A 183 -10.05 -19.35 -0.34
CA ALA A 183 -10.88 -20.56 -0.33
C ALA A 183 -12.39 -20.27 -0.25
N ASN A 184 -12.79 -19.09 0.25
CA ASN A 184 -14.20 -18.75 0.47
C ASN A 184 -14.59 -17.35 -0.02
N GLU A 185 -13.65 -16.57 -0.55
CA GLU A 185 -13.83 -15.22 -1.08
C GLU A 185 -14.28 -14.17 -0.03
N ASP A 186 -14.15 -14.48 1.26
CA ASP A 186 -14.35 -13.49 2.32
C ASP A 186 -13.22 -12.46 2.30
N ILE A 187 -13.57 -11.21 2.56
CA ILE A 187 -12.67 -10.07 2.59
C ILE A 187 -12.33 -9.76 4.05
N TRP A 188 -11.04 -9.69 4.39
CA TRP A 188 -10.58 -9.32 5.73
C TRP A 188 -9.83 -8.01 5.67
N PHE A 189 -10.13 -7.09 6.57
CA PHE A 189 -9.53 -5.76 6.55
C PHE A 189 -9.36 -5.16 7.96
N THR A 190 -8.44 -4.21 8.08
CA THR A 190 -8.15 -3.47 9.32
C THR A 190 -8.79 -2.09 9.30
N ASP A 191 -9.25 -1.60 10.45
CA ASP A 191 -9.87 -0.27 10.60
C ASP A 191 -9.24 0.58 11.73
N PRO A 192 -7.97 0.99 11.60
CA PRO A 192 -7.30 1.85 12.59
C PRO A 192 -7.82 3.30 12.55
N THR A 193 -7.35 4.11 13.50
CA THR A 193 -7.77 5.51 13.69
C THR A 193 -6.87 6.55 13.01
N TYR A 194 -6.01 6.12 12.08
CA TYR A 194 -5.03 7.00 11.44
C TYR A 194 -5.63 8.27 10.85
N GLY A 195 -6.77 8.18 10.16
CA GLY A 195 -7.38 9.36 9.55
C GLY A 195 -7.81 10.42 10.57
N TYR A 196 -8.19 10.01 11.79
CA TYR A 196 -8.48 10.93 12.89
C TYR A 196 -7.20 11.53 13.47
N GLU A 197 -6.19 10.70 13.73
CA GLU A 197 -4.87 11.12 14.24
C GLU A 197 -4.15 12.09 13.28
N GLN A 198 -4.43 11.95 11.99
CA GLN A 198 -3.94 12.79 10.90
C GLN A 198 -4.95 13.89 10.48
N ALA A 199 -5.97 14.14 11.30
CA ALA A 199 -6.93 15.25 11.21
C ALA A 199 -7.79 15.37 9.93
N PHE A 200 -7.84 14.33 9.09
CA PHE A 200 -8.69 14.31 7.88
C PHE A 200 -9.95 13.45 7.99
N ARG A 201 -10.14 12.75 9.12
CA ARG A 201 -11.38 12.06 9.48
C ARG A 201 -11.98 12.63 10.78
N PRO A 202 -13.32 12.51 10.97
CA PRO A 202 -13.96 12.79 12.25
C PRO A 202 -13.47 11.88 13.39
N THR A 203 -13.89 12.18 14.61
CA THR A 203 -13.66 11.29 15.76
C THR A 203 -14.20 9.88 15.48
N PRO A 204 -13.44 8.82 15.79
CA PRO A 204 -13.84 7.42 15.60
C PRO A 204 -15.16 7.04 16.30
N ASP A 205 -16.08 6.41 15.57
CA ASP A 205 -17.30 5.80 16.10
C ASP A 205 -17.09 4.33 16.53
N LEU A 206 -16.00 3.73 16.06
CA LEU A 206 -15.68 2.31 16.24
C LEU A 206 -14.28 2.17 16.87
N PRO A 207 -14.04 1.15 17.70
CA PRO A 207 -12.68 0.79 18.11
C PRO A 207 -11.86 0.30 16.92
N SER A 208 -10.53 0.42 16.99
CA SER A 208 -9.62 -0.19 16.01
C SER A 208 -9.73 -1.71 16.05
N GLN A 209 -10.15 -2.33 14.95
CA GLN A 209 -10.42 -3.76 14.88
C GLN A 209 -10.14 -4.34 13.48
N ILE A 210 -10.20 -5.67 13.40
CA ILE A 210 -10.22 -6.43 12.16
C ILE A 210 -11.66 -6.84 11.87
N TYR A 211 -12.07 -6.66 10.62
CA TYR A 211 -13.38 -7.05 10.13
C TYR A 211 -13.27 -8.16 9.08
N ARG A 212 -14.31 -8.98 9.00
CA ARG A 212 -14.56 -9.91 7.91
C ARG A 212 -15.83 -9.48 7.19
N TYR A 213 -15.79 -9.39 5.87
CA TYR A 213 -16.93 -9.08 5.02
C TYR A 213 -17.14 -10.21 4.01
N LYS A 214 -18.37 -10.69 3.87
CA LYS A 214 -18.76 -11.71 2.89
C LYS A 214 -19.59 -11.08 1.77
N PRO A 215 -19.00 -10.78 0.60
CA PRO A 215 -19.67 -10.04 -0.46
C PRO A 215 -20.96 -10.71 -0.99
N SER A 216 -21.05 -12.03 -0.94
CA SER A 216 -22.22 -12.78 -1.44
C SER A 216 -23.48 -12.61 -0.59
N THR A 217 -23.35 -12.16 0.65
CA THR A 217 -24.46 -12.04 1.61
C THR A 217 -24.61 -10.64 2.18
N GLY A 218 -23.56 -9.81 2.10
CA GLY A 218 -23.53 -8.52 2.79
C GLY A 218 -23.14 -8.62 4.27
N GLU A 219 -22.93 -9.82 4.80
CA GLU A 219 -22.61 -10.02 6.22
C GLU A 219 -21.22 -9.47 6.55
N VAL A 220 -21.17 -8.70 7.64
CA VAL A 220 -19.93 -8.15 8.21
C VAL A 220 -19.81 -8.61 9.65
N TRP A 221 -18.64 -9.12 10.01
CA TRP A 221 -18.29 -9.48 11.38
C TRP A 221 -17.09 -8.66 11.83
N ARG A 222 -17.03 -8.39 13.13
CA ARG A 222 -15.84 -7.87 13.79
C ARG A 222 -15.20 -8.98 14.61
N ARG A 223 -13.88 -9.04 14.66
CA ARG A 223 -13.18 -9.91 15.60
C ARG A 223 -13.25 -9.27 16.99
N ALA A 224 -13.85 -10.00 17.95
CA ALA A 224 -13.87 -9.61 19.36
C ALA A 224 -12.46 -9.64 19.97
#